data_AF-A0A921ZPN6-F1
#
_entry.id   AF-A0A921ZPN6-F1
#
_cell.length_a   1.000
_cell.length_b   1.000
_cell.length_c   1.000
_cell.angle_alpha   90.00
_cell.angle_beta   90.00
_cell.angle_gamma   90.00
#
_symmetry.space_group_name_H-M   'P 1'
#
loop_
_entity.id
_entity.type
_entity.pdbx_description
1 polymer ?
#
loop_
_entity_poly.entity_id
_entity_poly.type
_entity_poly.pdbx_seq_one_letter_code
_entity_poly.pdbx_strand_id
1 'polypeptide(L)'
;MSDVIVPKGQPIPGDPEKKGWLFKWTNYLKGYQRRWFVLSNGLLSYYRNQAEMAHTCRGTISLLGALIHTADSCTFVISNGGTQTFHIRAHDEVERQSWVTALELAKAKAIRAQESDDDEDQMTTGTVAVGSNEGDSEDAGGIARELAARFHDLRTCSELVTRHGAALQRSLVDLETPPTDTTNQVSERATLFRISCNAMMNACSEFMSAAAASSGRMSRALQHERDQKLRLQEVVEQLARQHDTLEKTVNARTTPHPGGNGTNQGNETEDEDHEFFDAVEEGVSSNMDDKTSFVIKVPVNRKNKVKSGESSDESEGETVTETQQVIFVEDKERAESAMGGSEGGAPARDQDIVVWPHVSQVVSSVDGHPRRLRVPDKPNYPLSLWSIMKNCIGKELSKIPIPVNFSEPLSMLQRLTEDYEYSSILDEAAKFTDPAQQLAYVAAFTVSSYATTACRTNKPFNPLLGETYECDRMSDLGWRSISEQVSHHPPSAALYCEGASGWLVCQEYCLTSRFRGQFITIQPNADSFALFSSSGNHYRWNKVTTTVHNIIVGKLWVDNHGDMDIVGEAGPAAGYVAHLKYLPYGYFSKDTQRKVTGVVKDPQGVVSVN
;
A
#
# COMPACT_ATOMS: atom_id res chain seq x y z
N MET A 1 -69.68 -11.65 -1.93
CA MET A 1 -69.14 -12.66 -2.87
C MET A 1 -68.17 -11.95 -3.81
N SER A 2 -66.88 -11.99 -3.48
CA SER A 2 -65.72 -12.05 -4.38
C SER A 2 -64.47 -11.65 -3.58
N ASP A 3 -63.88 -12.64 -2.89
CA ASP A 3 -62.58 -12.51 -2.24
C ASP A 3 -61.49 -12.29 -3.29
N VAL A 4 -60.75 -11.18 -3.17
CA VAL A 4 -59.45 -11.05 -3.85
C VAL A 4 -58.38 -11.54 -2.88
N ILE A 5 -57.96 -12.79 -3.11
CA ILE A 5 -56.83 -13.43 -2.44
C ILE A 5 -55.56 -12.72 -2.92
N VAL A 6 -54.90 -11.97 -2.02
CA VAL A 6 -53.53 -11.49 -2.25
C VAL A 6 -52.57 -12.62 -1.89
N PRO A 7 -51.67 -13.05 -2.79
CA PRO A 7 -50.72 -14.12 -2.50
C PRO A 7 -49.70 -13.67 -1.45
N LYS A 8 -49.48 -14.53 -0.44
CA LYS A 8 -48.41 -14.34 0.55
C LYS A 8 -47.05 -14.27 -0.15
N GLY A 9 -46.41 -13.10 -0.13
CA GLY A 9 -45.00 -12.98 -0.55
C GLY A 9 -44.52 -11.67 -1.17
N GLN A 10 -45.31 -10.60 -1.26
CA GLN A 10 -44.78 -9.29 -1.71
C GLN A 10 -44.54 -8.33 -0.52
N PRO A 11 -43.35 -7.70 -0.43
CA PRO A 11 -43.03 -6.75 0.62
C PRO A 11 -43.74 -5.40 0.40
N ILE A 12 -44.25 -4.83 1.50
CA ILE A 12 -44.81 -3.48 1.59
C ILE A 12 -43.66 -2.45 1.51
N PRO A 13 -43.78 -1.33 0.78
CA PRO A 13 -42.71 -0.33 0.71
C PRO A 13 -42.43 0.29 2.09
N GLY A 14 -41.24 0.06 2.63
CA GLY A 14 -40.80 0.59 3.93
C GLY A 14 -40.42 -0.47 4.98
N ASP A 15 -40.73 -1.74 4.75
CA ASP A 15 -40.30 -2.82 5.65
C ASP A 15 -38.88 -3.32 5.31
N PRO A 16 -38.04 -3.63 6.32
CA PRO A 16 -36.70 -4.16 6.08
C PRO A 16 -36.77 -5.54 5.43
N GLU A 17 -36.00 -5.72 4.35
CA GLU A 17 -35.93 -6.95 3.54
C GLU A 17 -35.51 -8.17 4.37
N LYS A 18 -34.70 -7.96 5.43
CA LYS A 18 -34.45 -8.96 6.48
C LYS A 18 -33.98 -8.30 7.77
N LYS A 19 -34.38 -8.84 8.93
CA LYS A 19 -33.86 -8.42 10.25
C LYS A 19 -33.66 -9.62 11.15
N GLY A 20 -32.67 -9.56 12.05
CA GLY A 20 -32.41 -10.64 12.99
C GLY A 20 -31.08 -10.51 13.73
N TRP A 21 -30.83 -11.45 14.64
CA TRP A 21 -29.59 -11.50 15.40
C TRP A 21 -28.50 -12.23 14.63
N LEU A 22 -27.31 -11.64 14.59
CA LEU A 22 -26.09 -12.31 14.12
C LEU A 22 -24.93 -11.95 15.04
N PHE A 23 -23.84 -12.69 14.97
CA PHE A 23 -22.62 -12.38 15.68
C PHE A 23 -21.68 -11.58 14.78
N LYS A 24 -21.37 -10.35 15.18
CA LYS A 24 -20.40 -9.49 14.49
C LYS A 24 -19.05 -9.55 15.18
N TRP A 25 -17.97 -9.75 14.45
CA TRP A 25 -16.63 -9.55 14.99
C TRP A 25 -16.43 -8.07 15.35
N THR A 26 -15.92 -7.82 16.55
CA THR A 26 -15.67 -6.46 17.05
C THR A 26 -14.18 -6.16 17.17
N ASN A 27 -13.45 -6.89 18.02
CA ASN A 27 -11.99 -6.80 18.17
C ASN A 27 -11.45 -8.05 18.90
N TYR A 28 -10.13 -8.18 19.06
CA TYR A 28 -9.52 -9.34 19.73
C TYR A 28 -9.89 -9.50 21.21
N LEU A 29 -10.25 -8.43 21.91
CA LEU A 29 -10.65 -8.45 23.32
C LEU A 29 -12.09 -8.93 23.52
N LYS A 30 -13.01 -8.52 22.64
CA LYS A 30 -14.45 -8.80 22.73
C LYS A 30 -14.91 -9.91 21.79
N GLY A 31 -14.11 -10.24 20.79
CA GLY A 31 -14.41 -11.26 19.78
C GLY A 31 -15.72 -11.00 19.03
N TYR A 32 -16.43 -12.10 18.77
CA TYR A 32 -17.77 -12.08 18.18
C TYR A 32 -18.81 -11.66 19.20
N GLN A 33 -19.57 -10.63 18.85
CA GLN A 33 -20.59 -10.05 19.71
C GLN A 33 -21.94 -10.10 19.02
N ARG A 34 -22.98 -10.51 19.77
CA ARG A 34 -24.35 -10.57 19.25
C ARG A 34 -24.83 -9.15 18.92
N ARG A 35 -25.30 -8.93 17.70
CA ARG A 35 -25.79 -7.65 17.18
C ARG A 35 -27.07 -7.86 16.39
N TRP A 36 -27.94 -6.87 16.44
CA TRP A 36 -29.18 -6.88 15.66
C TRP A 36 -28.89 -6.28 14.29
N PHE A 37 -29.08 -7.05 13.23
CA PHE A 37 -28.85 -6.64 11.85
C PHE A 37 -30.17 -6.34 11.16
N VAL A 38 -30.14 -5.33 10.29
CA VAL A 38 -31.28 -4.88 9.49
C VAL A 38 -30.78 -4.62 8.07
N LEU A 39 -31.31 -5.38 7.11
CA LEU A 39 -31.13 -5.20 5.68
C LEU A 39 -32.33 -4.43 5.15
N SER A 40 -32.09 -3.27 4.55
CA SER A 40 -33.14 -2.43 3.95
C SER A 40 -32.54 -1.56 2.86
N ASN A 41 -33.23 -1.45 1.72
CA ASN A 41 -32.86 -0.57 0.60
C ASN A 41 -31.39 -0.72 0.15
N GLY A 42 -30.90 -1.96 0.03
CA GLY A 42 -29.51 -2.22 -0.39
C GLY A 42 -28.45 -1.86 0.66
N LEU A 43 -28.84 -1.51 1.89
CA LEU A 43 -27.94 -1.23 3.00
C LEU A 43 -28.09 -2.29 4.10
N LEU A 44 -26.97 -2.78 4.62
CA LEU A 44 -26.95 -3.63 5.80
C LEU A 44 -26.43 -2.84 7.01
N SER A 45 -27.31 -2.60 7.97
CA SER A 45 -27.01 -1.86 9.21
C SER A 45 -27.03 -2.77 10.42
N TYR A 46 -26.26 -2.44 11.46
CA TYR A 46 -26.30 -3.19 12.72
C TYR A 46 -26.39 -2.29 13.97
N TYR A 47 -26.99 -2.86 15.01
CA TYR A 47 -27.32 -2.20 16.27
C TYR A 47 -26.91 -3.10 17.44
N ARG A 48 -26.75 -2.52 18.64
CA ARG A 48 -26.44 -3.31 19.84
C ARG A 48 -27.61 -4.24 20.18
N ASN A 49 -28.83 -3.74 20.07
CA ASN A 49 -30.08 -4.47 20.26
C ASN A 49 -31.20 -3.88 19.38
N GLN A 50 -32.35 -4.55 19.35
CA GLN A 50 -33.50 -4.14 18.55
C GLN A 50 -34.15 -2.82 19.03
N ALA A 51 -34.11 -2.52 20.33
CA ALA A 51 -34.72 -1.31 20.89
C ALA A 51 -33.93 -0.03 20.51
N GLU A 52 -32.61 -0.16 20.33
CA GLU A 52 -31.73 0.94 19.91
C GLU A 52 -31.87 1.33 18.43
N MET A 53 -32.69 0.62 17.63
CA MET A 53 -32.94 0.96 16.23
C MET A 53 -33.49 2.37 16.03
N ALA A 54 -34.24 2.90 17.01
CA ALA A 54 -34.83 4.23 16.95
C ALA A 54 -33.86 5.36 17.33
N HIS A 55 -32.68 5.04 17.86
CA HIS A 55 -31.81 6.02 18.52
C HIS A 55 -30.40 6.10 17.93
N THR A 56 -29.71 4.97 17.66
CA THR A 56 -28.31 5.02 17.20
C THR A 56 -27.91 3.79 16.38
N CYS A 57 -27.58 3.98 15.09
CA CYS A 57 -26.94 2.96 14.25
C CYS A 57 -25.45 2.85 14.59
N ARG A 58 -24.92 1.61 14.69
CA ARG A 58 -23.49 1.35 15.02
C ARG A 58 -22.61 1.19 13.78
N GLY A 59 -23.22 1.02 12.62
CA GLY A 59 -22.50 0.94 11.35
C GLY A 59 -23.38 0.35 10.25
N THR A 60 -23.12 0.81 9.03
CA THR A 60 -23.92 0.49 7.84
C THR A 60 -22.99 0.27 6.65
N ILE A 61 -23.16 -0.85 5.95
CA ILE A 61 -22.45 -1.15 4.70
C ILE A 61 -23.42 -1.12 3.52
N SER A 62 -23.05 -0.42 2.45
CA SER A 62 -23.77 -0.48 1.18
C SER A 62 -23.46 -1.79 0.47
N LEU A 63 -24.49 -2.43 -0.09
CA LEU A 63 -24.34 -3.65 -0.90
C LEU A 63 -24.01 -3.35 -2.36
N LEU A 64 -24.21 -2.11 -2.81
CA LEU A 64 -23.82 -1.66 -4.14
C LEU A 64 -22.29 -1.71 -4.26
N GLY A 65 -21.79 -2.63 -5.09
CA GLY A 65 -20.35 -2.90 -5.22
C GLY A 65 -19.74 -3.77 -4.10
N ALA A 66 -20.52 -4.26 -3.14
CA ALA A 66 -20.00 -5.09 -2.05
C ALA A 66 -19.71 -6.54 -2.47
N LEU A 67 -18.60 -7.09 -2.00
CA LEU A 67 -18.24 -8.51 -2.12
C LEU A 67 -18.71 -9.26 -0.88
N ILE A 68 -19.49 -10.32 -1.09
CA ILE A 68 -19.98 -11.24 -0.04
C ILE A 68 -19.22 -12.56 -0.21
N HIS A 69 -18.48 -12.95 0.82
CA HIS A 69 -17.66 -14.16 0.82
C HIS A 69 -18.05 -15.08 1.97
N THR A 70 -18.44 -16.32 1.68
CA THR A 70 -18.70 -17.35 2.69
C THR A 70 -17.38 -18.02 3.09
N ALA A 71 -17.02 -17.94 4.37
CA ALA A 71 -15.74 -18.47 4.87
C ALA A 71 -15.84 -19.91 5.40
N ASP A 72 -16.94 -20.23 6.09
CA ASP A 72 -17.23 -21.58 6.60
C ASP A 72 -18.76 -21.80 6.65
N SER A 73 -19.21 -22.91 7.25
CA SER A 73 -20.63 -23.28 7.30
C SER A 73 -21.52 -22.24 7.98
N CYS A 74 -20.99 -21.41 8.89
CA CYS A 74 -21.75 -20.41 9.66
C CYS A 74 -21.24 -18.97 9.49
N THR A 75 -20.08 -18.76 8.88
CA THR A 75 -19.39 -17.47 8.82
C THR A 75 -19.34 -16.92 7.40
N PHE A 76 -19.63 -15.63 7.27
CA PHE A 76 -19.54 -14.90 6.02
C PHE A 76 -19.03 -13.47 6.25
N VAL A 77 -18.44 -12.89 5.21
CA VAL A 77 -17.80 -11.58 5.26
C VAL A 77 -18.39 -10.72 4.16
N ILE A 78 -18.73 -9.47 4.49
CA ILE A 78 -19.20 -8.47 3.54
C ILE A 78 -18.20 -7.33 3.51
N SER A 79 -17.73 -6.96 2.32
CA SER A 79 -16.73 -5.90 2.13
C SER A 79 -17.10 -4.97 0.98
N ASN A 80 -16.98 -3.66 1.16
CA ASN A 80 -17.26 -2.68 0.12
C ASN A 80 -15.97 -1.98 -0.32
N GLY A 81 -15.25 -2.60 -1.27
CA GLY A 81 -14.07 -2.00 -1.93
C GLY A 81 -12.93 -1.55 -1.00
N GLY A 82 -12.85 -2.10 0.22
CA GLY A 82 -11.80 -1.77 1.21
C GLY A 82 -12.14 -0.65 2.21
N THR A 83 -13.30 0.00 2.11
CA THR A 83 -13.70 1.07 3.06
C THR A 83 -14.34 0.53 4.34
N GLN A 84 -15.13 -0.54 4.25
CA GLN A 84 -15.78 -1.18 5.39
C GLN A 84 -15.84 -2.70 5.18
N THR A 85 -15.61 -3.45 6.26
CA THR A 85 -15.68 -4.93 6.25
C THR A 85 -16.38 -5.44 7.49
N PHE A 86 -17.44 -6.22 7.32
CA PHE A 86 -18.15 -6.90 8.40
C PHE A 86 -17.88 -8.41 8.34
N HIS A 87 -17.23 -8.93 9.38
CA HIS A 87 -17.15 -10.37 9.63
C HIS A 87 -18.34 -10.78 10.48
N ILE A 88 -19.16 -11.68 9.94
CA ILE A 88 -20.47 -12.02 10.49
C ILE A 88 -20.55 -13.55 10.62
N ARG A 89 -21.08 -14.01 11.75
CA ARG A 89 -21.33 -15.41 12.02
C ARG A 89 -22.80 -15.61 12.39
N ALA A 90 -23.47 -16.54 11.71
CA ALA A 90 -24.80 -17.00 12.04
C ALA A 90 -24.76 -18.11 13.10
N HIS A 91 -25.92 -18.45 13.65
CA HIS A 91 -26.04 -19.53 14.63
C HIS A 91 -25.79 -20.91 14.00
N ASP A 92 -26.29 -21.10 12.78
CA ASP A 92 -26.16 -22.34 12.04
C ASP A 92 -26.05 -22.09 10.52
N GLU A 93 -25.81 -23.17 9.79
CA GLU A 93 -25.64 -23.15 8.34
C GLU A 93 -26.88 -22.69 7.58
N VAL A 94 -28.07 -23.03 8.07
CA VAL A 94 -29.34 -22.67 7.44
C VAL A 94 -29.59 -21.17 7.59
N GLU A 95 -29.35 -20.61 8.78
CA GLU A 95 -29.45 -19.18 9.04
C GLU A 95 -28.43 -18.40 8.21
N ARG A 96 -27.17 -18.86 8.15
CA ARG A 96 -26.14 -18.26 7.29
C ARG A 96 -26.58 -18.24 5.83
N GLN A 97 -27.09 -19.36 5.30
CA GLN A 97 -27.54 -19.43 3.91
C GLN A 97 -28.74 -18.50 3.66
N SER A 98 -29.69 -18.41 4.61
CA SER A 98 -30.83 -17.50 4.53
C SER A 98 -30.41 -16.03 4.47
N TRP A 99 -29.38 -15.64 5.24
CA TRP A 99 -28.84 -14.28 5.21
C TRP A 99 -28.07 -13.96 3.94
N VAL A 100 -27.19 -14.86 3.49
CA VAL A 100 -26.42 -14.66 2.25
C VAL A 100 -27.35 -14.51 1.05
N THR A 101 -28.38 -15.36 0.92
CA THR A 101 -29.37 -15.26 -0.16
C THR A 101 -30.09 -13.91 -0.13
N ALA A 102 -30.51 -13.43 1.04
CA ALA A 102 -31.19 -12.14 1.15
C ALA A 102 -30.27 -10.95 0.76
N LEU A 103 -29.00 -11.02 1.14
CA LEU A 103 -28.00 -10.00 0.81
C LEU A 103 -27.69 -9.96 -0.69
N GLU A 104 -27.53 -11.10 -1.35
CA GLU A 104 -27.31 -11.17 -2.79
C GLU A 104 -28.52 -10.68 -3.59
N LEU A 105 -29.75 -11.00 -3.14
CA LEU A 105 -30.97 -10.47 -3.75
C LEU A 105 -31.07 -8.94 -3.61
N ALA A 106 -30.78 -8.41 -2.42
CA ALA A 106 -30.78 -6.98 -2.17
C ALA A 106 -29.70 -6.25 -3.00
N LYS A 107 -28.52 -6.85 -3.14
CA LYS A 107 -27.44 -6.35 -3.99
C LYS A 107 -27.86 -6.28 -5.46
N ALA A 108 -28.41 -7.37 -5.99
CA ALA A 108 -28.87 -7.41 -7.38
C ALA A 108 -29.97 -6.38 -7.67
N LYS A 109 -30.87 -6.16 -6.69
CA LYS A 109 -31.92 -5.13 -6.77
C LYS A 109 -31.34 -3.71 -6.75
N ALA A 110 -30.33 -3.45 -5.93
CA ALA A 110 -29.64 -2.16 -5.87
C ALA A 110 -28.89 -1.84 -7.18
N ILE A 111 -28.24 -2.84 -7.79
CA ILE A 111 -27.55 -2.67 -9.09
C ILE A 111 -28.54 -2.32 -10.20
N ARG A 112 -29.67 -3.05 -10.30
CA ARG A 112 -30.69 -2.77 -11.33
C ARG A 112 -31.33 -1.40 -11.19
N ALA A 113 -31.49 -0.90 -9.97
CA ALA A 113 -32.02 0.44 -9.73
C ALA A 113 -31.03 1.53 -10.17
N GLN A 114 -29.72 1.27 -10.08
CA GLN A 114 -28.70 2.18 -10.59
C GLN A 114 -28.63 2.17 -12.11
N GLU A 115 -28.68 0.99 -12.74
CA GLU A 115 -28.67 0.86 -14.20
C GLU A 115 -29.90 1.53 -14.86
N SER A 116 -31.05 1.57 -14.16
CA SER A 116 -32.24 2.30 -14.66
C SER A 116 -32.15 3.82 -14.51
N ASP A 117 -31.32 4.34 -13.60
CA ASP A 117 -31.02 5.78 -13.48
C ASP A 117 -29.93 6.20 -14.50
N ASP A 118 -28.95 5.34 -14.78
CA ASP A 118 -27.83 5.61 -15.71
C ASP A 118 -28.26 5.69 -17.20
N ASP A 119 -29.41 5.10 -17.58
CA ASP A 119 -29.99 5.22 -18.93
C ASP A 119 -30.64 6.61 -19.19
N GLU A 120 -30.97 7.38 -18.14
CA GLU A 120 -31.44 8.77 -18.29
C GLU A 120 -30.28 9.77 -18.44
N ASP A 121 -29.11 9.49 -17.87
CA ASP A 121 -27.94 10.39 -17.87
C ASP A 121 -27.03 10.25 -19.13
N GLN A 122 -27.20 9.20 -19.93
CA GLN A 122 -26.37 8.93 -21.11
C GLN A 122 -26.67 9.79 -22.35
N MET A 123 -27.68 10.68 -22.31
CA MET A 123 -28.04 11.55 -23.44
C MET A 123 -27.46 12.97 -23.38
N THR A 124 -26.70 13.32 -22.35
CA THR A 124 -26.05 14.63 -22.27
C THR A 124 -24.61 14.55 -21.76
N THR A 125 -23.67 14.57 -22.70
CA THR A 125 -22.27 15.09 -22.63
C THR A 125 -21.24 14.12 -23.22
N GLY A 126 -21.17 14.11 -24.56
CA GLY A 126 -19.96 13.70 -25.25
C GLY A 126 -18.97 14.86 -25.29
N THR A 127 -17.85 14.78 -24.58
CA THR A 127 -16.62 15.50 -24.96
C THR A 127 -15.38 14.79 -24.42
N VAL A 128 -14.42 14.58 -25.33
CA VAL A 128 -13.11 13.98 -25.11
C VAL A 128 -12.15 15.05 -24.56
N ALA A 129 -11.39 14.75 -23.51
CA ALA A 129 -10.16 15.51 -23.21
C ALA A 129 -9.14 14.67 -22.43
N VAL A 130 -7.91 14.80 -22.90
CA VAL A 130 -6.64 14.18 -22.49
C VAL A 130 -6.16 14.75 -21.15
N GLY A 131 -5.37 13.96 -20.43
CA GLY A 131 -4.99 14.20 -19.03
C GLY A 131 -4.05 15.38 -18.75
N SER A 132 -3.98 15.73 -17.48
CA SER A 132 -2.84 16.36 -16.81
C SER A 132 -3.01 16.31 -15.28
N ASN A 133 -1.86 16.30 -14.61
CA ASN A 133 -1.64 16.26 -13.15
C ASN A 133 -2.51 17.22 -12.33
N GLU A 134 -3.06 16.74 -11.22
CA GLU A 134 -3.44 17.61 -10.09
C GLU A 134 -3.20 16.90 -8.75
N GLY A 135 -2.13 17.31 -8.07
CA GLY A 135 -2.01 17.22 -6.61
C GLY A 135 -1.84 18.65 -6.12
N ASP A 136 -2.94 19.23 -5.62
CA ASP A 136 -3.01 20.31 -4.61
C ASP A 136 -4.37 21.05 -4.58
N SER A 137 -5.39 20.66 -5.38
CA SER A 137 -6.73 21.30 -5.33
C SER A 137 -7.69 20.76 -4.25
N GLU A 138 -7.20 19.95 -3.29
CA GLU A 138 -8.06 19.18 -2.34
C GLU A 138 -8.96 20.05 -1.45
N ASP A 139 -8.69 21.34 -1.26
CA ASP A 139 -9.53 22.18 -0.40
C ASP A 139 -10.76 22.77 -1.15
N ALA A 140 -10.64 23.07 -2.45
CA ALA A 140 -11.75 23.67 -3.21
C ALA A 140 -12.76 22.63 -3.71
N GLY A 141 -12.27 21.49 -4.23
CA GLY A 141 -13.12 20.41 -4.73
C GLY A 141 -13.90 19.70 -3.61
N GLY A 142 -13.30 19.61 -2.42
CA GLY A 142 -13.97 19.08 -1.22
C GLY A 142 -15.11 19.96 -0.74
N ILE A 143 -14.90 21.28 -0.69
CA ILE A 143 -15.92 22.26 -0.30
C ILE A 143 -17.10 22.25 -1.27
N ALA A 144 -16.83 22.22 -2.58
CA ALA A 144 -17.88 22.19 -3.60
C ALA A 144 -18.75 20.92 -3.50
N ARG A 145 -18.11 19.76 -3.25
CA ARG A 145 -18.81 18.48 -3.10
C ARG A 145 -19.67 18.43 -1.83
N GLU A 146 -19.17 18.98 -0.73
CA GLU A 146 -19.91 19.08 0.54
C GLU A 146 -21.16 19.97 0.37
N LEU A 147 -21.02 21.15 -0.24
CA LEU A 147 -22.16 22.05 -0.49
C LEU A 147 -23.17 21.45 -1.47
N ALA A 148 -22.71 20.76 -2.50
CA ALA A 148 -23.57 20.08 -3.47
C ALA A 148 -24.43 18.98 -2.81
N ALA A 149 -23.83 18.18 -1.92
CA ALA A 149 -24.57 17.16 -1.17
C ALA A 149 -25.64 17.78 -0.27
N ARG A 150 -25.30 18.84 0.47
CA ARG A 150 -26.26 19.55 1.34
C ARG A 150 -27.37 20.25 0.55
N PHE A 151 -27.07 20.76 -0.64
CA PHE A 151 -28.07 21.32 -1.54
C PHE A 151 -29.03 20.24 -2.07
N HIS A 152 -28.52 19.04 -2.35
CA HIS A 152 -29.33 17.90 -2.75
C HIS A 152 -30.30 17.45 -1.63
N ASP A 153 -29.82 17.40 -0.38
CA ASP A 153 -30.67 17.11 0.79
C ASP A 153 -31.80 18.14 0.94
N LEU A 154 -31.47 19.43 0.75
CA LEU A 154 -32.43 20.53 0.80
C LEU A 154 -33.50 20.40 -0.29
N ARG A 155 -33.09 20.08 -1.53
CA ARG A 155 -33.99 19.86 -2.65
C ARG A 155 -34.93 18.68 -2.38
N THR A 156 -34.39 17.57 -1.87
CA THR A 156 -35.18 16.38 -1.51
C THR A 156 -36.22 16.68 -0.45
N CYS A 157 -35.85 17.45 0.58
CA CYS A 157 -36.80 17.92 1.59
C CYS A 157 -37.88 18.83 0.98
N SER A 158 -37.55 19.64 -0.02
CA SER A 158 -38.49 20.55 -0.70
C SER A 158 -39.55 19.79 -1.48
N GLU A 159 -39.13 18.73 -2.16
CA GLU A 159 -40.02 17.84 -2.91
C GLU A 159 -40.94 17.06 -1.95
N LEU A 160 -40.44 16.64 -0.78
CA LEU A 160 -41.25 15.99 0.26
C LEU A 160 -42.29 16.93 0.86
N VAL A 161 -41.92 18.18 1.20
CA VAL A 161 -42.87 19.19 1.68
C VAL A 161 -43.95 19.46 0.63
N THR A 162 -43.58 19.58 -0.64
CA THR A 162 -44.54 19.78 -1.74
C THR A 162 -45.49 18.59 -1.88
N ARG A 163 -44.98 17.35 -1.87
CA ARG A 163 -45.80 16.13 -2.01
C ARG A 163 -46.75 15.93 -0.82
N HIS A 164 -46.24 16.03 0.40
CA HIS A 164 -47.06 15.87 1.60
C HIS A 164 -48.05 17.03 1.77
N GLY A 165 -47.68 18.25 1.38
CA GLY A 165 -48.58 19.41 1.36
C GLY A 165 -49.75 19.19 0.39
N ALA A 166 -49.47 18.73 -0.83
CA ALA A 166 -50.51 18.42 -1.80
C ALA A 166 -51.42 17.26 -1.36
N ALA A 167 -50.87 16.25 -0.67
CA ALA A 167 -51.65 15.14 -0.14
C ALA A 167 -52.55 15.56 1.03
N LEU A 168 -52.04 16.41 1.92
CA LEU A 168 -52.81 17.01 3.01
C LEU A 168 -53.94 17.90 2.48
N GLN A 169 -53.65 18.75 1.48
CA GLN A 169 -54.63 19.62 0.86
C GLN A 169 -55.77 18.82 0.21
N ARG A 170 -55.48 17.73 -0.51
CA ARG A 170 -56.51 16.82 -1.05
C ARG A 170 -57.38 16.22 0.05
N SER A 171 -56.76 15.77 1.14
CA SER A 171 -57.49 15.23 2.29
C SER A 171 -58.39 16.24 2.99
N LEU A 172 -58.01 17.51 3.01
CA LEU A 172 -58.81 18.59 3.59
C LEU A 172 -60.02 18.93 2.71
N VAL A 173 -59.88 18.83 1.38
CA VAL A 173 -60.98 19.02 0.42
C VAL A 173 -62.00 17.87 0.52
N ASP A 174 -61.52 16.62 0.64
CA ASP A 174 -62.40 15.44 0.79
C ASP A 174 -63.26 15.49 2.08
N LEU A 175 -62.79 16.21 3.10
CA LEU A 175 -63.48 16.45 4.38
C LEU A 175 -64.70 17.37 4.25
N GLU A 176 -64.83 18.15 3.18
CA GLU A 176 -65.98 19.06 2.94
C GLU A 176 -67.25 18.30 2.51
N THR A 177 -67.19 16.97 2.34
CA THR A 177 -68.34 16.10 1.99
C THR A 177 -68.72 15.15 3.15
N PRO A 178 -70.00 15.02 3.56
CA PRO A 178 -70.41 14.17 4.69
C PRO A 178 -70.90 12.76 4.27
N PRO A 179 -70.88 11.72 5.15
CA PRO A 179 -69.93 11.42 6.21
C PRO A 179 -69.32 9.99 6.05
N THR A 180 -68.00 9.87 6.07
CA THR A 180 -67.31 8.64 6.54
C THR A 180 -66.01 9.05 7.26
N ASP A 181 -65.47 8.20 8.11
CA ASP A 181 -64.30 8.38 9.00
C ASP A 181 -63.00 8.85 8.29
N THR A 182 -62.94 10.09 7.79
CA THR A 182 -61.77 10.67 7.09
C THR A 182 -60.86 11.48 8.02
N THR A 183 -61.28 11.71 9.28
CA THR A 183 -60.53 12.49 10.28
C THR A 183 -59.17 11.88 10.63
N ASN A 184 -59.07 10.55 10.70
CA ASN A 184 -57.82 9.85 10.97
C ASN A 184 -56.81 10.01 9.81
N GLN A 185 -57.27 9.98 8.56
CA GLN A 185 -56.40 10.16 7.38
C GLN A 185 -55.83 11.57 7.29
N VAL A 186 -56.62 12.57 7.67
CA VAL A 186 -56.18 13.97 7.70
C VAL A 186 -55.17 14.20 8.82
N SER A 187 -55.39 13.60 10.00
CA SER A 187 -54.44 13.62 11.11
C SER A 187 -53.09 12.97 10.74
N GLU A 188 -53.12 11.85 10.04
CA GLU A 188 -51.92 11.16 9.54
C GLU A 188 -51.16 12.01 8.51
N ARG A 189 -51.86 12.54 7.50
CA ARG A 189 -51.27 13.40 6.46
C ARG A 189 -50.75 14.73 7.01
N ALA A 190 -51.41 15.29 8.02
CA ALA A 190 -50.93 16.48 8.72
C ALA A 190 -49.65 16.19 9.52
N THR A 191 -49.56 15.00 10.13
CA THR A 191 -48.35 14.56 10.83
C THR A 191 -47.18 14.38 9.86
N LEU A 192 -47.40 13.75 8.71
CA LEU A 192 -46.38 13.57 7.67
C LEU A 192 -45.90 14.91 7.09
N PHE A 193 -46.82 15.84 6.83
CA PHE A 193 -46.46 17.19 6.38
C PHE A 193 -45.61 17.92 7.43
N ARG A 194 -45.99 17.85 8.71
CA ARG A 194 -45.22 18.43 9.82
C ARG A 194 -43.81 17.84 9.92
N ILE A 195 -43.66 16.52 9.77
CA ILE A 195 -42.35 15.85 9.76
C ILE A 195 -41.49 16.36 8.61
N SER A 196 -42.05 16.50 7.40
CA SER A 196 -41.32 17.03 6.24
C SER A 196 -40.92 18.49 6.40
N CYS A 197 -41.78 19.33 6.98
CA CYS A 197 -41.43 20.72 7.29
C CYS A 197 -40.30 20.82 8.31
N ASN A 198 -40.28 19.95 9.34
CA ASN A 198 -39.17 19.89 10.30
C ASN A 198 -37.87 19.39 9.64
N ALA A 199 -37.94 18.38 8.78
CA ALA A 199 -36.79 17.90 8.01
C ALA A 199 -36.21 19.00 7.10
N MET A 200 -37.09 19.77 6.45
CA MET A 200 -36.71 20.94 5.65
C MET A 200 -36.00 22.01 6.50
N MET A 201 -36.55 22.36 7.66
CA MET A 201 -35.91 23.35 8.54
C MET A 201 -34.52 22.90 9.00
N ASN A 202 -34.34 21.62 9.31
CA ASN A 202 -33.05 21.06 9.67
C ASN A 202 -32.07 21.07 8.48
N ALA A 203 -32.51 20.67 7.29
CA ALA A 203 -31.69 20.71 6.07
C ALA A 203 -31.25 22.14 5.71
N CYS A 204 -32.14 23.13 5.85
CA CYS A 204 -31.82 24.56 5.72
C CYS A 204 -30.73 24.98 6.72
N SER A 205 -30.87 24.59 7.99
CA SER A 205 -29.90 24.94 9.04
C SER A 205 -28.53 24.32 8.81
N GLU A 206 -28.49 23.05 8.38
CA GLU A 206 -27.25 22.34 8.05
C GLU A 206 -26.56 22.94 6.82
N PHE A 207 -27.33 23.28 5.78
CA PHE A 207 -26.81 23.96 4.59
C PHE A 207 -26.22 25.33 4.94
N MET A 208 -26.93 26.16 5.72
CA MET A 208 -26.42 27.47 6.14
C MET A 208 -25.14 27.35 6.99
N SER A 209 -25.08 26.36 7.89
CA SER A 209 -23.87 26.09 8.69
C SER A 209 -22.68 25.68 7.82
N ALA A 210 -22.90 24.77 6.86
CA ALA A 210 -21.87 24.34 5.92
C ALA A 210 -21.42 25.49 4.99
N ALA A 211 -22.35 26.34 4.53
CA ALA A 211 -22.06 27.53 3.73
C ALA A 211 -21.24 28.57 4.50
N ALA A 212 -21.56 28.82 5.76
CA ALA A 212 -20.78 29.72 6.62
C ALA A 212 -19.37 29.18 6.89
N ALA A 213 -19.24 27.89 7.19
CA ALA A 213 -17.96 27.23 7.45
C ALA A 213 -17.06 27.10 6.20
N SER A 214 -17.67 27.00 5.01
CA SER A 214 -16.94 26.91 3.74
C SER A 214 -16.46 28.27 3.23
N SER A 215 -17.19 29.36 3.47
CA SER A 215 -16.79 30.71 3.03
C SER A 215 -15.39 31.11 3.50
N GLY A 216 -15.05 30.87 4.77
CA GLY A 216 -13.72 31.16 5.33
C GLY A 216 -12.61 30.21 4.88
N ARG A 217 -12.94 28.97 4.49
CA ARG A 217 -11.98 28.03 3.89
C ARG A 217 -11.72 28.37 2.43
N MET A 218 -12.77 28.64 1.65
CA MET A 218 -12.69 29.05 0.25
C MET A 218 -11.89 30.34 0.06
N SER A 219 -12.05 31.33 0.96
CA SER A 219 -11.24 32.55 0.93
C SER A 219 -9.75 32.29 1.16
N ARG A 220 -9.39 31.32 2.01
CA ARG A 220 -7.99 30.96 2.28
C ARG A 220 -7.38 30.14 1.13
N ALA A 221 -8.13 29.19 0.59
CA ALA A 221 -7.73 28.43 -0.59
C ALA A 221 -7.51 29.35 -1.80
N LEU A 222 -8.41 30.31 -2.02
CA LEU A 222 -8.27 31.29 -3.10
C LEU A 222 -7.08 32.25 -2.90
N GLN A 223 -6.77 32.59 -1.65
CA GLN A 223 -5.57 33.37 -1.34
C GLN A 223 -4.29 32.55 -1.56
N HIS A 224 -4.29 31.27 -1.17
CA HIS A 224 -3.17 30.36 -1.41
C HIS A 224 -2.86 30.18 -2.89
N GLU A 225 -3.90 29.98 -3.72
CA GLU A 225 -3.79 29.93 -5.19
C GLU A 225 -3.20 31.22 -5.77
N ARG A 226 -3.64 32.39 -5.27
CA ARG A 226 -3.07 33.69 -5.69
C ARG A 226 -1.59 33.78 -5.34
N ASP A 227 -1.19 33.38 -4.13
CA ASP A 227 0.20 33.42 -3.67
C ASP A 227 1.08 32.42 -4.42
N GLN A 228 0.54 31.26 -4.79
CA GLN A 228 1.22 30.25 -5.62
C GLN A 228 1.42 30.76 -7.06
N LYS A 229 0.40 31.38 -7.64
CA LYS A 229 0.48 32.00 -8.97
C LYS A 229 1.54 33.10 -9.02
N LEU A 230 1.61 33.96 -7.99
CA LEU A 230 2.65 35.00 -7.89
C LEU A 230 4.05 34.38 -7.80
N ARG A 231 4.24 33.34 -6.98
CA ARG A 231 5.53 32.63 -6.89
C ARG A 231 5.93 31.97 -8.20
N LEU A 232 4.99 31.33 -8.90
CA LEU A 232 5.24 30.73 -10.20
C LEU A 232 5.62 31.79 -11.25
N GLN A 233 4.99 32.96 -11.24
CA GLN A 233 5.36 34.07 -12.12
C GLN A 233 6.80 34.54 -11.84
N GLU A 234 7.19 34.68 -10.57
CA GLU A 234 8.55 35.07 -10.19
C GLU A 234 9.60 34.02 -10.63
N VAL A 235 9.32 32.73 -10.42
CA VAL A 235 10.19 31.63 -10.85
C VAL A 235 10.33 31.60 -12.37
N VAL A 236 9.25 31.76 -13.12
CA VAL A 236 9.28 31.81 -14.59
C VAL A 236 10.09 33.02 -15.07
N GLU A 237 9.96 34.18 -14.42
CA GLU A 237 10.73 35.36 -14.76
C GLU A 237 12.24 35.17 -14.47
N GLN A 238 12.60 34.53 -13.36
CA GLN A 238 14.00 34.16 -13.07
C GLN A 238 14.56 33.17 -14.09
N LEU A 239 13.81 32.14 -14.46
CA LEU A 239 14.19 31.18 -15.51
C LEU A 239 14.38 31.86 -16.86
N ALA A 240 13.50 32.81 -17.22
CA ALA A 240 13.65 33.59 -18.44
C ALA A 240 14.93 34.42 -18.45
N ARG A 241 15.28 35.06 -17.32
CA ARG A 241 16.55 35.81 -17.18
C ARG A 241 17.78 34.90 -17.26
N GLN A 242 17.73 33.72 -16.64
CA GLN A 242 18.81 32.73 -16.73
C GLN A 242 19.00 32.22 -18.16
N HIS A 243 17.89 31.99 -18.87
CA HIS A 243 17.93 31.57 -20.26
C HIS A 243 18.52 32.65 -21.18
N ASP A 244 18.10 33.91 -21.05
CA ASP A 244 18.67 35.05 -21.79
C ASP A 244 20.17 35.23 -21.51
N THR A 245 20.59 35.01 -20.27
CA THR A 245 22.02 35.03 -19.89
C THR A 245 22.78 33.90 -20.57
N LEU A 246 22.26 32.67 -20.53
CA LEU A 246 22.84 31.51 -21.20
C LEU A 246 22.93 31.70 -22.71
N GLU A 247 21.87 32.19 -23.37
CA GLU A 247 21.89 32.50 -24.81
C GLU A 247 22.96 33.54 -25.15
N LYS A 248 23.12 34.60 -24.35
CA LYS A 248 24.20 35.58 -24.54
C LYS A 248 25.58 34.96 -24.38
N THR A 249 25.80 34.08 -23.39
CA THR A 249 27.10 33.39 -23.22
C THR A 249 27.42 32.42 -24.35
N VAL A 250 26.41 31.75 -24.92
CA VAL A 250 26.57 30.86 -26.07
C VAL A 250 26.88 31.67 -27.32
N ASN A 251 26.16 32.76 -27.57
CA ASN A 251 26.40 33.65 -28.70
C ASN A 251 27.77 34.36 -28.63
N ALA A 252 28.26 34.66 -27.43
CA ALA A 252 29.62 35.18 -27.24
C ALA A 252 30.69 34.14 -27.60
N ARG A 253 30.44 32.85 -27.34
CA ARG A 253 31.37 31.74 -27.64
C ARG A 253 31.34 31.27 -29.11
N THR A 254 30.30 31.57 -29.87
CA THR A 254 30.16 31.19 -31.29
C THR A 254 30.64 32.25 -32.29
N THR A 255 31.21 33.37 -31.85
CA THR A 255 31.87 34.31 -32.77
C THR A 255 33.26 33.77 -33.18
N PRO A 256 33.50 33.50 -34.48
CA PRO A 256 34.83 33.12 -34.95
C PRO A 256 35.71 34.37 -34.96
N HIS A 257 36.84 34.32 -34.25
CA HIS A 257 37.86 35.37 -34.28
C HIS A 257 38.64 35.31 -35.62
N PRO A 258 38.59 36.32 -36.51
CA PRO A 258 39.61 36.50 -37.53
C PRO A 258 40.75 37.34 -36.93
N GLY A 259 41.99 36.95 -37.20
CA GLY A 259 43.16 37.58 -36.61
C GLY A 259 43.44 39.02 -37.07
N GLY A 260 44.31 39.67 -36.30
CA GLY A 260 45.32 40.62 -36.81
C GLY A 260 45.03 42.12 -36.72
N ASN A 261 45.79 42.78 -35.83
CA ASN A 261 46.30 44.17 -35.85
C ASN A 261 45.34 45.37 -36.05
N GLY A 262 45.36 46.30 -35.09
CA GLY A 262 44.98 47.69 -35.36
C GLY A 262 44.70 48.53 -34.12
N THR A 263 45.55 49.52 -33.88
CA THR A 263 45.56 50.56 -32.85
C THR A 263 44.28 51.40 -32.66
N ASN A 264 44.16 51.90 -31.42
CA ASN A 264 43.62 53.19 -30.95
C ASN A 264 42.14 53.33 -30.52
N GLN A 265 42.02 53.75 -29.24
CA GLN A 265 41.07 54.70 -28.62
C GLN A 265 39.57 54.35 -28.71
N GLY A 266 38.79 54.26 -27.64
CA GLY A 266 38.88 54.68 -26.25
C GLY A 266 37.45 55.00 -25.79
N ASN A 267 37.01 54.45 -24.66
CA ASN A 267 36.25 55.12 -23.58
C ASN A 267 35.59 54.13 -22.60
N GLU A 268 35.88 54.37 -21.32
CA GLU A 268 34.97 54.36 -20.15
C GLU A 268 34.23 53.05 -19.85
N THR A 269 34.75 52.16 -18.98
CA THR A 269 34.66 52.12 -17.50
C THR A 269 33.24 52.24 -16.93
N GLU A 270 32.67 51.11 -16.50
CA GLU A 270 32.17 50.85 -15.13
C GLU A 270 31.59 49.42 -15.08
N ASP A 271 32.42 48.44 -14.71
CA ASP A 271 32.00 47.11 -14.24
C ASP A 271 32.51 46.98 -12.80
N GLU A 272 31.63 47.26 -11.84
CA GLU A 272 31.77 46.84 -10.44
C GLU A 272 31.07 45.48 -10.26
N ASP A 273 31.72 44.61 -9.47
CA ASP A 273 31.17 43.42 -8.79
C ASP A 273 31.08 42.10 -9.57
N HIS A 274 32.24 41.53 -9.89
CA HIS A 274 32.44 40.08 -9.95
C HIS A 274 33.25 39.60 -8.75
N GLU A 275 32.59 39.37 -7.62
CA GLU A 275 33.18 38.65 -6.48
C GLU A 275 32.74 37.18 -6.50
N PHE A 276 33.72 36.34 -6.81
CA PHE A 276 33.70 34.89 -6.77
C PHE A 276 33.73 34.44 -5.31
N PHE A 277 32.76 33.65 -4.82
CA PHE A 277 32.86 32.99 -3.52
C PHE A 277 33.12 31.50 -3.69
N ASP A 278 34.40 31.15 -3.55
CA ASP A 278 34.90 29.80 -3.31
C ASP A 278 34.53 29.31 -1.90
N ALA A 279 34.47 27.98 -1.78
CA ALA A 279 34.27 27.24 -0.55
C ALA A 279 35.40 27.51 0.48
N VAL A 280 35.03 27.71 1.75
CA VAL A 280 35.98 27.74 2.86
C VAL A 280 35.97 26.40 3.58
N GLU A 281 37.01 25.61 3.31
CA GLU A 281 37.53 24.56 4.18
C GLU A 281 38.48 25.24 5.17
N GLU A 282 38.22 25.15 6.47
CA GLU A 282 39.22 25.49 7.48
C GLU A 282 39.17 24.51 8.64
N GLY A 283 40.24 23.73 8.75
CA GLY A 283 40.62 23.08 9.99
C GLY A 283 42.12 23.20 10.14
N VAL A 284 42.60 23.74 11.28
CA VAL A 284 43.85 23.30 11.95
C VAL A 284 43.76 23.57 13.46
N SER A 285 43.83 22.48 14.24
CA SER A 285 44.53 22.24 15.53
C SER A 285 44.93 23.42 16.44
N SER A 286 44.90 23.38 17.78
CA SER A 286 44.98 22.28 18.75
C SER A 286 44.85 22.80 20.21
N ASN A 287 44.50 21.89 21.12
CA ASN A 287 44.72 21.85 22.59
C ASN A 287 43.59 22.23 23.58
N MET A 288 43.14 21.15 24.23
CA MET A 288 42.74 20.95 25.65
C MET A 288 41.36 21.39 26.18
N ASP A 289 40.77 20.39 26.85
CA ASP A 289 39.79 20.39 27.95
C ASP A 289 38.28 20.50 27.67
N ASP A 290 37.70 19.30 27.49
CA ASP A 290 36.64 18.69 28.31
C ASP A 290 35.43 19.53 28.81
N LYS A 291 34.23 18.98 28.51
CA LYS A 291 32.88 19.32 29.03
C LYS A 291 32.22 20.58 28.46
N THR A 292 31.20 20.37 27.63
CA THR A 292 29.78 20.52 28.03
C THR A 292 28.85 20.25 26.83
N SER A 293 27.86 19.39 27.06
CA SER A 293 26.78 19.06 26.15
C SER A 293 25.82 20.24 25.97
N PHE A 294 25.48 20.57 24.72
CA PHE A 294 24.40 21.51 24.43
C PHE A 294 23.07 20.77 24.33
N VAL A 295 22.28 20.85 25.41
CA VAL A 295 20.93 20.29 25.52
C VAL A 295 19.91 21.32 25.07
N ILE A 296 19.14 21.03 24.01
CA ILE A 296 17.95 21.81 23.64
C ILE A 296 16.84 21.46 24.65
N LYS A 297 16.53 22.40 25.55
CA LYS A 297 15.42 22.31 26.51
C LYS A 297 14.14 22.83 25.87
N VAL A 298 13.15 21.94 25.67
CA VAL A 298 11.77 22.32 25.34
C VAL A 298 10.99 22.51 26.65
N PRO A 299 10.23 23.61 26.85
CA PRO A 299 9.55 23.88 28.12
C PRO A 299 8.34 22.96 28.31
N VAL A 300 8.28 22.26 29.45
CA VAL A 300 7.07 21.55 29.90
C VAL A 300 6.35 22.44 30.91
N ASN A 301 5.15 22.88 30.56
CA ASN A 301 4.29 23.63 31.47
C ASN A 301 3.60 22.65 32.44
N ARG A 302 3.93 22.72 33.73
CA ARG A 302 3.31 21.96 34.83
C ARG A 302 2.75 22.90 35.89
N LYS A 303 1.43 22.84 36.11
CA LYS A 303 0.64 23.23 37.32
C LYS A 303 -0.81 22.80 37.00
N ASN A 304 -1.59 22.06 37.80
CA ASN A 304 -1.78 21.96 39.26
C ASN A 304 -2.21 20.52 39.63
N LYS A 305 -1.67 19.89 40.68
CA LYS A 305 -2.12 19.88 42.10
C LYS A 305 -3.58 19.39 42.29
N VAL A 306 -3.68 18.10 42.63
CA VAL A 306 -4.88 17.41 43.10
C VAL A 306 -5.28 17.90 44.50
N LYS A 307 -6.58 18.12 44.71
CA LYS A 307 -7.24 18.08 46.02
C LYS A 307 -8.47 17.16 45.90
N SER A 308 -8.60 16.27 46.87
CA SER A 308 -9.64 15.25 47.05
C SER A 308 -10.96 15.83 47.56
N GLY A 309 -12.10 15.28 47.09
CA GLY A 309 -13.43 15.48 47.70
C GLY A 309 -14.61 15.15 46.77
N GLU A 310 -15.08 13.90 46.88
CA GLU A 310 -16.45 13.33 46.67
C GLU A 310 -17.44 13.81 45.57
N SER A 311 -17.98 12.79 44.89
CA SER A 311 -19.36 12.59 44.36
C SER A 311 -19.64 12.75 42.84
N SER A 312 -19.95 11.58 42.24
CA SER A 312 -20.95 11.26 41.19
C SER A 312 -21.21 12.22 40.02
N ASP A 313 -20.85 11.82 38.79
CA ASP A 313 -21.81 11.57 37.68
C ASP A 313 -21.11 11.00 36.43
N GLU A 314 -21.81 10.14 35.69
CA GLU A 314 -21.30 9.41 34.53
C GLU A 314 -21.29 10.24 33.23
N SER A 315 -20.14 10.30 32.56
CA SER A 315 -19.99 10.72 31.17
C SER A 315 -18.73 10.07 30.58
N GLU A 316 -18.89 9.05 29.72
CA GLU A 316 -17.76 8.48 28.97
C GLU A 316 -17.55 9.27 27.67
N GLY A 317 -16.72 10.31 27.76
CA GLY A 317 -15.95 10.85 26.64
C GLY A 317 -14.72 9.98 26.37
N GLU A 318 -14.33 9.88 25.10
CA GLU A 318 -13.20 9.10 24.60
C GLU A 318 -11.90 9.38 25.35
N THR A 319 -11.50 8.48 26.23
CA THR A 319 -10.12 8.37 26.71
C THR A 319 -9.34 7.49 25.75
N VAL A 320 -8.40 8.10 25.02
CA VAL A 320 -7.31 7.41 24.34
C VAL A 320 -6.48 6.69 25.41
N THR A 321 -6.67 5.39 25.56
CA THR A 321 -5.78 4.56 26.36
C THR A 321 -4.51 4.29 25.55
N GLU A 322 -3.46 4.95 25.98
CA GLU A 322 -2.07 4.67 25.63
C GLU A 322 -1.78 3.20 26.01
N THR A 323 -1.78 2.31 25.00
CA THR A 323 -1.43 0.91 25.20
C THR A 323 0.07 0.82 25.45
N GLN A 324 0.44 0.88 26.73
CA GLN A 324 1.77 0.59 27.22
C GLN A 324 2.14 -0.85 26.79
N GLN A 325 2.99 -0.98 25.76
CA GLN A 325 3.58 -2.28 25.43
C GLN A 325 4.57 -2.63 26.54
N VAL A 326 4.25 -3.69 27.28
CA VAL A 326 5.16 -4.34 28.21
C VAL A 326 6.29 -4.95 27.38
N ILE A 327 7.48 -4.36 27.48
CA ILE A 327 8.70 -4.89 26.88
C ILE A 327 9.14 -6.07 27.76
N PHE A 328 9.03 -7.28 27.23
CA PHE A 328 9.78 -8.41 27.77
C PHE A 328 11.25 -8.18 27.44
N VAL A 329 12.07 -7.99 28.47
CA VAL A 329 13.51 -8.25 28.38
C VAL A 329 13.63 -9.77 28.29
N GLU A 330 13.85 -10.31 27.10
CA GLU A 330 14.25 -11.71 26.96
C GLU A 330 15.76 -11.80 26.80
N ASP A 331 16.35 -12.58 27.72
CA ASP A 331 17.73 -13.00 27.74
C ASP A 331 18.14 -13.67 26.43
N LYS A 332 19.39 -13.43 26.07
CA LYS A 332 20.06 -13.78 24.80
C LYS A 332 20.17 -15.30 24.53
N GLU A 333 19.61 -16.15 25.38
CA GLU A 333 19.71 -17.62 25.25
C GLU A 333 18.45 -18.28 24.65
N ARG A 334 17.36 -17.53 24.40
CA ARG A 334 16.12 -18.14 23.87
C ARG A 334 15.94 -18.06 22.35
N ALA A 335 16.81 -17.35 21.64
CA ALA A 335 16.73 -17.23 20.18
C ALA A 335 17.03 -18.55 19.43
N GLU A 336 17.65 -19.53 20.09
CA GLU A 336 17.93 -20.85 19.51
C GLU A 336 16.74 -21.83 19.62
N SER A 337 15.71 -21.50 20.41
CA SER A 337 14.60 -22.43 20.68
C SER A 337 13.34 -22.21 19.83
N ALA A 338 13.36 -21.29 18.86
CA ALA A 338 12.23 -21.05 17.94
C ALA A 338 12.27 -21.94 16.67
N MET A 339 13.18 -22.92 16.61
CA MET A 339 13.28 -23.93 15.55
C MET A 339 12.83 -25.32 16.05
N GLY A 340 11.75 -25.38 16.83
CA GLY A 340 11.18 -26.62 17.35
C GLY A 340 10.19 -27.27 16.39
N GLY A 341 10.70 -28.03 15.41
CA GLY A 341 9.92 -29.09 14.77
C GLY A 341 9.85 -30.30 15.69
N SER A 342 8.63 -30.77 15.98
CA SER A 342 8.36 -31.99 16.75
C SER A 342 9.19 -33.17 16.22
N GLU A 343 10.06 -33.74 17.06
CA GLU A 343 10.60 -35.08 16.84
C GLU A 343 9.44 -36.08 16.84
N GLY A 344 9.20 -36.72 15.70
CA GLY A 344 8.16 -37.74 15.57
C GLY A 344 7.79 -38.04 14.12
N GLY A 345 8.69 -38.69 13.37
CA GLY A 345 8.32 -39.23 12.06
C GLY A 345 9.47 -39.78 11.22
N ALA A 346 9.74 -41.08 11.37
CA ALA A 346 10.51 -42.01 10.50
C ALA A 346 11.99 -41.67 10.17
N PRO A 347 12.88 -42.68 10.08
CA PRO A 347 14.28 -42.43 9.73
C PRO A 347 14.35 -41.98 8.27
N ALA A 348 14.72 -40.72 8.05
CA ALA A 348 15.10 -40.23 6.74
C ALA A 348 16.36 -41.00 6.29
N ARG A 349 16.35 -41.48 5.05
CA ARG A 349 17.55 -42.04 4.43
C ARG A 349 18.65 -40.98 4.49
N ASP A 350 19.84 -41.33 4.97
CA ASP A 350 21.06 -40.52 4.85
C ASP A 350 21.23 -40.17 3.36
N GLN A 351 20.76 -38.99 2.98
CA GLN A 351 21.19 -38.34 1.76
C GLN A 351 22.37 -37.50 2.20
N ASP A 352 23.52 -37.67 1.55
CA ASP A 352 24.69 -36.83 1.77
C ASP A 352 24.32 -35.37 1.42
N ILE A 353 23.89 -34.60 2.41
CA ILE A 353 23.56 -33.19 2.23
C ILE A 353 24.88 -32.44 2.01
N VAL A 354 25.11 -32.01 0.77
CA VAL A 354 26.24 -31.13 0.44
C VAL A 354 25.95 -29.75 1.03
N VAL A 355 26.70 -29.38 2.06
CA VAL A 355 26.64 -28.03 2.66
C VAL A 355 27.66 -27.15 1.96
N TRP A 356 27.17 -26.17 1.20
CA TRP A 356 28.03 -25.19 0.54
C TRP A 356 28.67 -24.24 1.56
N PRO A 357 29.98 -23.96 1.44
CA PRO A 357 30.67 -23.06 2.35
C PRO A 357 30.09 -21.64 2.25
N HIS A 358 29.78 -21.05 3.40
CA HIS A 358 29.31 -19.67 3.48
C HIS A 358 30.47 -18.69 3.30
N VAL A 359 30.26 -17.54 2.64
CA VAL A 359 31.31 -16.53 2.39
C VAL A 359 32.00 -16.01 3.64
N SER A 360 31.34 -16.09 4.80
CA SER A 360 31.93 -15.72 6.09
C SER A 360 33.03 -16.67 6.58
N GLN A 361 33.16 -17.85 5.97
CA GLN A 361 34.23 -18.80 6.26
C GLN A 361 35.56 -18.39 5.59
N VAL A 362 35.50 -17.50 4.60
CA VAL A 362 36.68 -17.00 3.88
C VAL A 362 37.22 -15.78 4.61
N VAL A 363 38.50 -15.83 5.00
CA VAL A 363 39.21 -14.66 5.52
C VAL A 363 39.48 -13.72 4.34
N SER A 364 38.65 -12.69 4.23
CA SER A 364 38.71 -11.73 3.13
C SER A 364 39.45 -10.46 3.54
N SER A 365 40.35 -10.00 2.68
CA SER A 365 41.01 -8.71 2.80
C SER A 365 40.74 -7.85 1.56
N VAL A 366 40.56 -6.56 1.76
CA VAL A 366 40.49 -5.53 0.71
C VAL A 366 41.64 -4.57 0.96
N ASP A 367 42.51 -4.38 -0.03
CA ASP A 367 43.69 -3.51 0.07
C ASP A 367 44.55 -3.76 1.32
N GLY A 368 44.75 -5.05 1.65
CA GLY A 368 45.53 -5.48 2.81
C GLY A 368 44.82 -5.35 4.16
N HIS A 369 43.57 -4.87 4.20
CA HIS A 369 42.78 -4.73 5.42
C HIS A 369 41.70 -5.81 5.51
N PRO A 370 41.47 -6.44 6.68
CA PRO A 370 40.42 -7.42 6.83
C PRO A 370 39.04 -6.80 6.65
N ARG A 371 38.13 -7.50 5.97
CA ARG A 371 36.73 -7.07 5.87
C ARG A 371 36.10 -7.01 7.27
N ARG A 372 35.28 -5.98 7.52
CA ARG A 372 34.54 -5.86 8.79
C ARG A 372 33.62 -7.08 8.98
N LEU A 373 33.55 -7.58 10.21
CA LEU A 373 32.72 -8.74 10.56
C LEU A 373 31.35 -8.35 11.11
N ARG A 374 31.14 -7.06 11.43
CA ARG A 374 29.90 -6.58 12.04
C ARG A 374 29.64 -5.11 11.66
N VAL A 375 28.37 -4.75 11.66
CA VAL A 375 27.90 -3.36 11.60
C VAL A 375 27.31 -2.95 12.96
N PRO A 376 27.34 -1.65 13.33
CA PRO A 376 26.71 -1.16 14.55
C PRO A 376 25.21 -1.53 14.61
N ASP A 377 24.72 -1.78 15.82
CA ASP A 377 23.31 -2.12 16.03
C ASP A 377 22.42 -0.92 15.67
N LYS A 378 21.26 -1.22 15.09
CA LYS A 378 20.27 -0.19 14.73
C LYS A 378 19.81 0.55 15.99
N PRO A 379 19.81 1.90 16.00
CA PRO A 379 19.22 2.68 17.08
C PRO A 379 17.74 2.33 17.30
N ASN A 380 17.34 2.10 18.54
CA ASN A 380 15.99 1.68 18.89
C ASN A 380 15.05 2.87 19.05
N TYR A 381 14.44 3.30 17.94
CA TYR A 381 13.40 4.33 17.93
C TYR A 381 12.05 3.70 17.53
N PRO A 382 11.08 3.57 18.45
CA PRO A 382 9.82 2.92 18.15
C PRO A 382 8.97 3.80 17.23
N LEU A 383 8.69 3.30 16.03
CA LEU A 383 7.75 3.90 15.07
C LEU A 383 6.81 2.80 14.55
N SER A 384 5.51 3.11 14.48
CA SER A 384 4.53 2.17 13.93
C SER A 384 4.49 2.28 12.41
N LEU A 385 4.86 1.21 11.70
CA LEU A 385 4.77 1.14 10.23
C LEU A 385 3.35 1.42 9.75
N TRP A 386 2.36 0.89 10.46
CA TRP A 386 0.94 1.11 10.18
C TRP A 386 0.53 2.59 10.23
N SER A 387 1.06 3.36 11.20
CA SER A 387 0.73 4.79 11.33
C SER A 387 1.10 5.60 10.08
N ILE A 388 2.12 5.15 9.34
CA ILE A 388 2.61 5.74 8.09
C ILE A 388 1.87 5.13 6.88
N MET A 389 1.67 3.81 6.89
CA MET A 389 1.15 3.05 5.76
C MET A 389 -0.37 3.08 5.63
N LYS A 390 -1.13 3.46 6.65
CA LYS A 390 -2.61 3.43 6.63
C LYS A 390 -3.23 4.23 5.46
N ASN A 391 -2.59 5.34 5.06
CA ASN A 391 -3.06 6.20 3.96
C ASN A 391 -2.54 5.75 2.58
N CYS A 392 -1.80 4.64 2.56
CA CYS A 392 -1.06 4.13 1.40
C CYS A 392 -1.67 2.85 0.83
N ILE A 393 -2.82 2.40 1.35
CA ILE A 393 -3.50 1.19 0.89
C ILE A 393 -3.85 1.33 -0.60
N GLY A 394 -3.48 0.31 -1.39
CA GLY A 394 -3.71 0.29 -2.84
C GLY A 394 -2.74 1.16 -3.67
N LYS A 395 -1.91 1.99 -3.04
CA LYS A 395 -0.87 2.78 -3.73
C LYS A 395 0.39 1.96 -3.99
N GLU A 396 1.17 2.42 -4.97
CA GLU A 396 2.49 1.89 -5.29
C GLU A 396 3.52 2.39 -4.26
N LEU A 397 4.25 1.47 -3.59
CA LEU A 397 5.13 1.81 -2.47
C LEU A 397 6.41 2.54 -2.85
N SER A 398 6.83 2.42 -4.11
CA SER A 398 7.97 3.17 -4.66
C SER A 398 7.77 4.69 -4.55
N LYS A 399 6.51 5.15 -4.61
CA LYS A 399 6.10 6.56 -4.54
C LYS A 399 5.77 7.05 -3.13
N ILE A 400 5.90 6.18 -2.12
CA ILE A 400 5.57 6.50 -0.73
C ILE A 400 6.86 6.74 0.05
N PRO A 401 7.06 7.94 0.63
CA PRO A 401 8.21 8.21 1.47
C PRO A 401 8.10 7.38 2.75
N ILE A 402 9.01 6.42 2.89
CA ILE A 402 9.12 5.58 4.09
C ILE A 402 10.21 6.17 4.97
N PRO A 403 9.96 6.41 6.27
CA PRO A 403 10.98 6.91 7.18
C PRO A 403 12.20 5.98 7.22
N VAL A 404 13.37 6.58 7.38
CA VAL A 404 14.67 5.88 7.41
C VAL A 404 14.72 4.75 8.46
N ASN A 405 13.89 4.82 9.49
CA ASN A 405 13.76 3.79 10.51
C ASN A 405 13.25 2.44 9.98
N PHE A 406 12.58 2.39 8.83
CA PHE A 406 12.20 1.14 8.16
C PHE A 406 13.18 0.74 7.06
N SER A 407 14.19 1.58 6.83
CA SER A 407 15.28 1.26 5.91
C SER A 407 16.37 0.44 6.62
N GLU A 408 17.05 -0.37 5.82
CA GLU A 408 18.33 -0.96 6.16
C GLU A 408 19.47 -0.16 5.52
N PRO A 409 20.70 -0.23 6.05
CA PRO A 409 21.82 0.58 5.57
C PRO A 409 22.45 -0.01 4.30
N LEU A 410 21.63 -0.38 3.32
CA LEU A 410 22.03 -0.85 2.00
C LEU A 410 21.13 -0.24 0.92
N SER A 411 21.69 0.13 -0.23
CA SER A 411 20.90 0.46 -1.42
C SER A 411 20.41 -0.80 -2.13
N MET A 412 19.43 -0.64 -3.02
CA MET A 412 18.93 -1.78 -3.81
C MET A 412 20.03 -2.40 -4.68
N LEU A 413 21.01 -1.61 -5.15
CA LEU A 413 22.13 -2.13 -5.93
C LEU A 413 22.96 -3.13 -5.10
N GLN A 414 23.24 -2.78 -3.84
CA GLN A 414 23.94 -3.65 -2.92
C GLN A 414 23.13 -4.92 -2.60
N ARG A 415 21.80 -4.80 -2.50
CA ARG A 415 20.92 -5.96 -2.33
C ARG A 415 20.95 -6.92 -3.50
N LEU A 416 21.07 -6.43 -4.73
CA LEU A 416 21.20 -7.28 -5.91
C LEU A 416 22.54 -8.02 -5.92
N THR A 417 23.62 -7.38 -5.49
CA THR A 417 24.94 -8.03 -5.37
C THR A 417 24.95 -9.17 -4.34
N GLU A 418 24.03 -9.21 -3.37
CA GLU A 418 23.92 -10.33 -2.43
C GLU A 418 23.45 -11.63 -3.09
N ASP A 419 22.92 -11.60 -4.32
CA ASP A 419 22.62 -12.81 -5.09
C ASP A 419 23.87 -13.70 -5.27
N TYR A 420 25.06 -13.12 -5.20
CA TYR A 420 26.36 -13.81 -5.32
C TYR A 420 26.95 -14.26 -3.99
N GLU A 421 26.18 -14.28 -2.90
CA GLU A 421 26.60 -14.86 -1.62
C GLU A 421 27.01 -16.32 -1.76
N TYR A 422 26.38 -17.09 -2.64
CA TYR A 422 26.72 -18.50 -2.91
C TYR A 422 27.26 -18.68 -4.34
N SER A 423 28.09 -17.74 -4.81
CA SER A 423 28.68 -17.76 -6.16
C SER A 423 29.45 -19.04 -6.49
N SER A 424 30.02 -19.72 -5.48
CA SER A 424 30.75 -20.98 -5.67
C SER A 424 29.91 -22.08 -6.32
N ILE A 425 28.57 -21.99 -6.23
CA ILE A 425 27.67 -22.91 -6.93
C ILE A 425 27.84 -22.76 -8.45
N LEU A 426 28.04 -21.53 -8.97
CA LEU A 426 28.30 -21.28 -10.39
C LEU A 426 29.70 -21.74 -10.80
N ASP A 427 30.69 -21.65 -9.90
CA ASP A 427 32.03 -22.19 -10.15
C ASP A 427 32.00 -23.71 -10.33
N GLU A 428 31.24 -24.43 -9.50
CA GLU A 428 31.02 -25.86 -9.70
C GLU A 428 30.17 -26.16 -10.94
N ALA A 429 29.13 -25.35 -11.19
CA ALA A 429 28.30 -25.47 -12.40
C ALA A 429 29.15 -25.45 -13.67
N ALA A 430 30.16 -24.58 -13.72
CA ALA A 430 31.06 -24.40 -14.86
C ALA A 430 31.93 -25.64 -15.18
N LYS A 431 32.07 -26.59 -14.24
CA LYS A 431 32.84 -27.83 -14.43
C LYS A 431 32.05 -28.93 -15.12
N PHE A 432 30.72 -28.87 -15.10
CA PHE A 432 29.88 -29.89 -15.70
C PHE A 432 29.81 -29.76 -17.22
N THR A 433 29.97 -30.90 -17.89
CA THR A 433 29.74 -31.03 -19.35
C THR A 433 28.32 -31.48 -19.67
N ASP A 434 27.66 -32.17 -18.74
CA ASP A 434 26.25 -32.55 -18.85
C ASP A 434 25.34 -31.33 -18.61
N PRO A 435 24.54 -30.91 -19.61
CA PRO A 435 23.65 -29.76 -19.48
C PRO A 435 22.63 -29.90 -18.35
N ALA A 436 22.17 -31.11 -18.05
CA ALA A 436 21.18 -31.34 -17.00
C ALA A 436 21.77 -31.09 -15.60
N GLN A 437 22.98 -31.59 -15.34
CA GLN A 437 23.71 -31.33 -14.10
C GLN A 437 24.09 -29.85 -13.96
N GLN A 438 24.61 -29.22 -15.01
CA GLN A 438 24.92 -27.78 -14.98
C GLN A 438 23.67 -26.96 -14.65
N LEU A 439 22.53 -27.27 -15.28
CA LEU A 439 21.26 -26.59 -15.03
C LEU A 439 20.71 -26.82 -13.61
N ALA A 440 20.91 -28.01 -13.04
CA ALA A 440 20.54 -28.26 -11.64
C ALA A 440 21.32 -27.37 -10.66
N TYR A 441 22.59 -27.11 -10.93
CA TYR A 441 23.41 -26.17 -10.13
C TYR A 441 23.01 -24.71 -10.36
N VAL A 442 22.70 -24.33 -11.60
CA VAL A 442 22.12 -23.00 -11.87
C VAL A 442 20.81 -22.82 -11.10
N ALA A 443 19.96 -23.85 -11.02
CA ALA A 443 18.75 -23.83 -10.20
C ALA A 443 19.04 -23.69 -8.69
N ALA A 444 20.05 -24.37 -8.17
CA ALA A 444 20.48 -24.18 -6.78
C ALA A 444 20.96 -22.74 -6.51
N PHE A 445 21.71 -22.15 -7.46
CA PHE A 445 22.14 -20.76 -7.38
C PHE A 445 20.95 -19.78 -7.35
N THR A 446 19.95 -19.93 -8.23
CA THR A 446 18.78 -19.03 -8.22
C THR A 446 17.98 -19.13 -6.92
N VAL A 447 17.85 -20.33 -6.33
CA VAL A 447 17.21 -20.53 -5.02
C VAL A 447 18.01 -19.84 -3.91
N SER A 448 19.34 -19.94 -3.94
CA SER A 448 20.23 -19.35 -2.92
C SER A 448 20.06 -17.83 -2.78
N SER A 449 19.71 -17.14 -3.88
CA SER A 449 19.47 -15.69 -3.89
C SER A 449 18.35 -15.22 -2.95
N TYR A 450 17.45 -16.12 -2.53
CA TYR A 450 16.38 -15.81 -1.59
C TYR A 450 16.75 -16.06 -0.13
N ALA A 451 17.92 -16.63 0.18
CA ALA A 451 18.31 -17.00 1.55
C ALA A 451 18.28 -15.80 2.51
N THR A 452 18.74 -14.62 2.06
CA THR A 452 18.81 -13.39 2.86
C THR A 452 17.43 -12.84 3.24
N THR A 453 16.37 -13.22 2.51
CA THR A 453 14.99 -12.80 2.82
C THR A 453 14.46 -13.43 4.11
N ALA A 454 15.11 -14.49 4.60
CA ALA A 454 14.69 -15.21 5.80
C ALA A 454 14.73 -14.37 7.08
N CYS A 455 15.65 -13.40 7.14
CA CYS A 455 15.94 -12.61 8.33
C CYS A 455 15.86 -11.09 8.09
N ARG A 456 15.61 -10.62 6.85
CA ARG A 456 15.61 -9.19 6.51
C ARG A 456 14.25 -8.71 6.01
N THR A 457 13.56 -7.95 6.85
CA THR A 457 12.24 -7.36 6.57
C THR A 457 12.28 -5.86 6.27
N ASN A 458 13.45 -5.23 6.37
CA ASN A 458 13.61 -3.79 6.17
C ASN A 458 13.77 -3.46 4.68
N LYS A 459 13.38 -2.25 4.30
CA LYS A 459 13.43 -1.77 2.92
C LYS A 459 14.86 -1.30 2.57
N PRO A 460 15.46 -1.68 1.44
CA PRO A 460 16.70 -1.06 0.98
C PRO A 460 16.46 0.38 0.51
N PHE A 461 17.50 1.21 0.55
CA PHE A 461 17.43 2.54 -0.04
C PHE A 461 17.18 2.43 -1.55
N ASN A 462 16.26 3.28 -2.04
CA ASN A 462 16.04 3.43 -3.47
C ASN A 462 17.24 4.18 -4.05
N PRO A 463 18.01 3.58 -4.97
CA PRO A 463 19.18 4.23 -5.55
C PRO A 463 18.81 5.50 -6.33
N LEU A 464 19.73 6.46 -6.39
CA LEU A 464 19.60 7.61 -7.28
C LEU A 464 19.80 7.19 -8.75
N LEU A 465 19.22 7.94 -9.70
CA LEU A 465 19.51 7.71 -11.12
C LEU A 465 21.01 7.92 -11.38
N GLY A 466 21.65 6.94 -12.01
CA GLY A 466 23.11 6.93 -12.23
C GLY A 466 23.95 6.55 -11.01
N GLU A 467 23.32 6.20 -9.87
CA GLU A 467 24.06 5.57 -8.77
C GLU A 467 24.66 4.24 -9.25
N THR A 468 25.93 4.02 -8.91
CA THR A 468 26.65 2.78 -9.19
C THR A 468 27.08 2.09 -7.91
N TYR A 469 27.12 0.76 -7.94
CA TYR A 469 27.75 -0.04 -6.89
C TYR A 469 28.61 -1.14 -7.51
N GLU A 470 29.87 -1.21 -7.05
CA GLU A 470 30.83 -2.23 -7.42
C GLU A 470 31.18 -3.12 -6.23
N CYS A 471 31.48 -4.38 -6.51
CA CYS A 471 31.97 -5.33 -5.52
C CYS A 471 32.98 -6.25 -6.19
N ASP A 472 34.27 -6.04 -5.92
CA ASP A 472 35.34 -6.93 -6.34
C ASP A 472 35.64 -7.95 -5.23
N ARG A 473 35.44 -9.23 -5.58
CA ARG A 473 35.76 -10.41 -4.78
C ARG A 473 36.66 -11.37 -5.56
N MET A 474 37.39 -10.88 -6.57
CA MET A 474 38.16 -11.74 -7.46
C MET A 474 39.31 -12.44 -6.71
N SER A 475 39.92 -11.75 -5.75
CA SER A 475 41.05 -12.27 -4.98
C SER A 475 40.68 -13.38 -3.98
N ASP A 476 39.45 -13.39 -3.47
CA ASP A 476 39.03 -14.29 -2.39
C ASP A 476 37.89 -15.23 -2.76
N LEU A 477 36.92 -14.80 -3.58
CA LEU A 477 35.80 -15.62 -4.05
C LEU A 477 35.79 -15.83 -5.57
N GLY A 478 36.73 -15.23 -6.32
CA GLY A 478 36.86 -15.45 -7.76
C GLY A 478 35.78 -14.76 -8.62
N TRP A 479 35.10 -13.71 -8.13
CA TRP A 479 34.12 -12.98 -8.93
C TRP A 479 34.16 -11.47 -8.68
N ARG A 480 33.63 -10.69 -9.62
CA ARG A 480 33.42 -9.24 -9.43
C ARG A 480 32.15 -8.78 -10.12
N SER A 481 31.52 -7.75 -9.57
CA SER A 481 30.26 -7.21 -10.09
C SER A 481 30.25 -5.69 -10.16
N ILE A 482 29.53 -5.16 -11.13
CA ILE A 482 29.14 -3.76 -11.25
C ILE A 482 27.62 -3.67 -11.46
N SER A 483 27.00 -2.67 -10.84
CA SER A 483 25.58 -2.39 -11.00
C SER A 483 25.31 -0.90 -11.06
N GLU A 484 24.28 -0.51 -11.80
CA GLU A 484 23.87 0.87 -12.01
C GLU A 484 22.35 1.00 -11.98
N GLN A 485 21.85 2.06 -11.35
CA GLN A 485 20.45 2.45 -11.47
C GLN A 485 20.22 3.20 -12.79
N VAL A 486 19.78 2.47 -13.81
CA VAL A 486 19.63 2.97 -15.19
C VAL A 486 18.31 3.69 -15.45
N SER A 487 17.32 3.56 -14.56
CA SER A 487 16.06 4.29 -14.64
C SER A 487 15.50 4.56 -13.25
N HIS A 488 14.81 5.70 -13.08
CA HIS A 488 14.11 6.04 -11.83
C HIS A 488 12.59 5.86 -11.94
N HIS A 489 12.02 5.95 -13.14
CA HIS A 489 10.58 5.87 -13.38
C HIS A 489 10.26 5.03 -14.64
N PRO A 490 10.03 3.70 -14.49
CA PRO A 490 10.07 2.94 -13.24
C PRO A 490 11.50 2.75 -12.71
N PRO A 491 11.71 2.49 -11.40
CA PRO A 491 13.03 2.20 -10.85
C PRO A 491 13.57 0.89 -11.44
N SER A 492 14.63 0.99 -12.24
CA SER A 492 15.32 -0.15 -12.84
C SER A 492 16.82 -0.10 -12.58
N ALA A 493 17.40 -1.24 -12.25
CA ALA A 493 18.83 -1.44 -12.11
C ALA A 493 19.34 -2.45 -13.14
N ALA A 494 20.53 -2.20 -13.67
CA ALA A 494 21.29 -3.15 -14.47
C ALA A 494 22.45 -3.67 -13.62
N LEU A 495 22.71 -4.98 -13.68
CA LEU A 495 23.82 -5.62 -12.99
C LEU A 495 24.56 -6.54 -13.95
N TYR A 496 25.89 -6.51 -13.85
CA TYR A 496 26.82 -7.39 -14.53
C TYR A 496 27.75 -8.03 -13.49
N CYS A 497 27.92 -9.34 -13.53
CA CYS A 497 28.84 -10.08 -12.68
C CYS A 497 29.59 -11.14 -13.51
N GLU A 498 30.88 -11.29 -13.27
CA GLU A 498 31.71 -12.31 -13.90
C GLU A 498 32.54 -13.08 -12.88
N GLY A 499 32.74 -14.37 -13.15
CA GLY A 499 33.54 -15.27 -12.34
C GLY A 499 34.74 -15.84 -13.09
N ALA A 500 35.84 -16.07 -12.37
CA ALA A 500 37.10 -16.62 -12.88
C ALA A 500 36.93 -18.03 -13.50
N SER A 501 35.91 -18.77 -13.08
CA SER A 501 35.57 -20.08 -13.64
C SER A 501 34.90 -20.02 -15.02
N GLY A 502 34.76 -18.83 -15.62
CA GLY A 502 34.24 -18.65 -16.98
C GLY A 502 32.72 -18.60 -17.07
N TRP A 503 32.05 -18.20 -15.98
CA TRP A 503 30.64 -17.84 -16.00
C TRP A 503 30.48 -16.33 -15.90
N LEU A 504 29.40 -15.80 -16.49
CA LEU A 504 28.95 -14.43 -16.26
C LEU A 504 27.43 -14.42 -16.09
N VAL A 505 26.93 -13.48 -15.29
CA VAL A 505 25.51 -13.26 -15.05
C VAL A 505 25.19 -11.79 -15.28
N CYS A 506 24.14 -11.55 -16.06
CA CYS A 506 23.56 -10.23 -16.25
C CYS A 506 22.12 -10.22 -15.75
N GLN A 507 21.71 -9.11 -15.16
CA GLN A 507 20.37 -8.97 -14.62
C GLN A 507 19.86 -7.55 -14.84
N GLU A 508 18.71 -7.44 -15.50
CA GLU A 508 17.84 -6.27 -15.38
C GLU A 508 16.90 -6.50 -14.21
N TYR A 509 16.75 -5.52 -13.33
CA TYR A 509 15.84 -5.62 -12.20
C TYR A 509 14.98 -4.37 -12.07
N CYS A 510 13.67 -4.55 -12.26
CA CYS A 510 12.66 -3.55 -12.01
C CYS A 510 11.71 -4.04 -10.92
N LEU A 511 11.41 -3.20 -9.94
CA LEU A 511 10.60 -3.59 -8.79
C LEU A 511 9.23 -2.94 -8.82
N THR A 512 8.17 -3.75 -8.88
CA THR A 512 6.82 -3.27 -8.62
C THR A 512 6.35 -3.78 -7.26
N SER A 513 5.74 -2.91 -6.47
CA SER A 513 5.28 -3.25 -5.12
C SER A 513 3.89 -2.70 -4.87
N ARG A 514 3.01 -3.55 -4.33
CA ARG A 514 1.61 -3.21 -4.04
C ARG A 514 1.29 -3.52 -2.59
N PHE A 515 0.76 -2.52 -1.89
CA PHE A 515 0.27 -2.70 -0.53
C PHE A 515 -1.20 -3.12 -0.53
N ARG A 516 -1.50 -4.30 0.04
CA ARG A 516 -2.85 -4.89 0.12
C ARG A 516 -3.42 -4.90 1.54
N GLY A 517 -3.06 -3.90 2.35
CA GLY A 517 -3.52 -3.78 3.73
C GLY A 517 -2.71 -4.67 4.69
N GLN A 518 -2.95 -5.98 4.74
CA GLN A 518 -2.24 -6.83 5.70
C GLN A 518 -0.82 -7.21 5.27
N PHE A 519 -0.55 -7.17 3.96
CA PHE A 519 0.72 -7.58 3.39
C PHE A 519 1.11 -6.68 2.21
N ILE A 520 2.41 -6.66 1.91
CA ILE A 520 2.99 -6.06 0.71
C ILE A 520 3.37 -7.19 -0.22
N THR A 521 2.96 -7.10 -1.49
CA THR A 521 3.45 -7.98 -2.54
C THR A 521 4.48 -7.24 -3.37
N ILE A 522 5.62 -7.88 -3.59
CA ILE A 522 6.77 -7.40 -4.34
C ILE A 522 6.92 -8.32 -5.55
N GLN A 523 6.74 -7.75 -6.75
CA GLN A 523 6.86 -8.45 -8.01
C GLN A 523 8.10 -7.93 -8.73
N PRO A 524 9.18 -8.71 -8.77
CA PRO A 524 10.35 -8.37 -9.55
C PRO A 524 10.04 -8.63 -11.02
N ASN A 525 10.12 -7.58 -11.83
CA ASN A 525 10.21 -7.69 -13.28
C ASN A 525 11.70 -7.73 -13.59
N ALA A 526 12.26 -8.94 -13.67
CA ALA A 526 13.70 -9.12 -13.80
C ALA A 526 14.03 -10.15 -14.87
N ASP A 527 14.63 -9.71 -15.97
CA ASP A 527 15.25 -10.62 -16.95
C ASP A 527 16.69 -10.89 -16.51
N SER A 528 16.95 -12.14 -16.11
CA SER A 528 18.26 -12.57 -15.64
C SER A 528 18.79 -13.66 -16.56
N PHE A 529 20.06 -13.58 -16.92
CA PHE A 529 20.70 -14.63 -17.69
C PHE A 529 22.11 -14.95 -17.23
N ALA A 530 22.52 -16.20 -17.44
CA ALA A 530 23.86 -16.70 -17.18
C ALA A 530 24.46 -17.30 -18.46
N LEU A 531 25.71 -16.95 -18.75
CA LEU A 531 26.51 -17.56 -19.83
C LEU A 531 27.68 -18.33 -19.24
N PHE A 532 27.92 -19.53 -19.75
CA PHE A 532 29.09 -20.35 -19.41
C PHE A 532 30.00 -20.45 -20.64
N SER A 533 31.16 -19.79 -20.61
CA SER A 533 32.05 -19.67 -21.77
C SER A 533 32.61 -21.02 -22.25
N SER A 534 32.85 -21.96 -21.33
CA SER A 534 33.41 -23.28 -21.66
C SER A 534 32.43 -24.17 -22.43
N SER A 535 31.16 -24.19 -22.04
CA SER A 535 30.10 -24.99 -22.69
C SER A 535 29.38 -24.23 -23.80
N GLY A 536 29.42 -22.90 -23.79
CA GLY A 536 28.59 -22.04 -24.63
C GLY A 536 27.11 -22.04 -24.23
N ASN A 537 26.77 -22.58 -23.05
CA ASN A 537 25.39 -22.63 -22.58
C ASN A 537 24.92 -21.25 -22.12
N HIS A 538 23.67 -20.93 -22.46
CA HIS A 538 22.97 -19.71 -22.07
C HIS A 538 21.69 -20.08 -21.33
N TYR A 539 21.54 -19.59 -20.11
CA TYR A 539 20.36 -19.84 -19.27
C TYR A 539 19.65 -18.54 -18.95
N ARG A 540 18.33 -18.50 -19.07
CA ARG A 540 17.50 -17.33 -18.72
C ARG A 540 16.43 -17.71 -17.69
N TRP A 541 16.16 -16.82 -16.73
CA TRP A 541 15.09 -16.99 -15.73
C TRP A 541 14.52 -15.64 -15.26
N ASN A 542 13.35 -15.70 -14.62
CA ASN A 542 12.74 -14.56 -13.92
C ASN A 542 12.62 -14.88 -12.42
N LYS A 543 12.71 -13.85 -11.58
CA LYS A 543 12.53 -13.98 -10.12
C LYS A 543 11.06 -14.20 -9.75
N VAL A 544 10.82 -14.87 -8.61
CA VAL A 544 9.46 -15.14 -8.09
C VAL A 544 8.93 -13.99 -7.24
N THR A 545 7.66 -14.05 -6.88
CA THR A 545 7.01 -13.03 -6.06
C THR A 545 7.44 -13.14 -4.60
N THR A 546 7.78 -12.01 -3.99
CA THR A 546 8.05 -11.90 -2.56
C THR A 546 6.87 -11.22 -1.85
N THR A 547 6.40 -11.76 -0.73
CA THR A 547 5.32 -11.18 0.07
C THR A 547 5.79 -10.91 1.49
N VAL A 548 5.62 -9.66 1.95
CA VAL A 548 5.90 -9.25 3.33
C VAL A 548 4.58 -9.22 4.09
N HIS A 549 4.41 -10.13 5.04
CA HIS A 549 3.20 -10.29 5.82
C HIS A 549 3.22 -9.47 7.12
N ASN A 550 2.04 -9.33 7.74
CA ASN A 550 1.85 -8.72 9.06
C ASN A 550 2.24 -7.24 9.15
N ILE A 551 2.00 -6.47 8.08
CA ILE A 551 2.32 -5.03 8.00
C ILE A 551 1.54 -4.20 9.04
N ILE A 552 0.33 -4.65 9.39
CA ILE A 552 -0.56 -3.97 10.35
C ILE A 552 -0.34 -4.49 11.77
N VAL A 553 -0.39 -5.81 11.95
CA VAL A 553 -0.37 -6.48 13.26
C VAL A 553 0.47 -7.75 13.18
N GLY A 554 1.33 -7.93 14.18
CA GLY A 554 2.18 -9.11 14.33
C GLY A 554 3.64 -8.85 13.93
N LYS A 555 4.46 -9.88 14.04
CA LYS A 555 5.85 -9.83 13.58
C LYS A 555 5.87 -9.92 12.05
N LEU A 556 6.59 -8.99 11.41
CA LEU A 556 6.84 -9.04 9.97
C LEU A 556 7.56 -10.33 9.61
N TRP A 557 7.14 -10.96 8.52
CA TRP A 557 7.84 -12.10 7.94
C TRP A 557 7.69 -12.09 6.42
N VAL A 558 8.65 -12.71 5.75
CA VAL A 558 8.75 -12.73 4.30
C VAL A 558 8.49 -14.15 3.78
N ASP A 559 7.68 -14.24 2.74
CA ASP A 559 7.43 -15.44 1.95
C ASP A 559 7.86 -15.21 0.50
N ASN A 560 8.42 -16.23 -0.14
CA ASN A 560 8.70 -16.23 -1.58
C ASN A 560 7.87 -17.35 -2.20
N HIS A 561 7.07 -17.03 -3.22
CA HIS A 561 6.14 -17.97 -3.82
C HIS A 561 5.94 -17.74 -5.32
N GLY A 562 5.50 -18.79 -6.00
CA GLY A 562 5.28 -18.80 -7.45
C GLY A 562 6.13 -19.85 -8.15
N ASP A 563 6.02 -19.87 -9.48
CA ASP A 563 6.79 -20.76 -10.34
C ASP A 563 7.99 -19.99 -10.94
N MET A 564 9.13 -20.66 -11.07
CA MET A 564 10.31 -20.15 -11.77
C MET A 564 10.78 -21.19 -12.79
N ASP A 565 10.84 -20.77 -14.05
CA ASP A 565 11.43 -21.56 -15.12
C ASP A 565 12.81 -21.02 -15.47
N ILE A 566 13.79 -21.92 -15.50
CA ILE A 566 15.16 -21.63 -15.97
C ILE A 566 15.33 -22.37 -17.28
N VAL A 567 15.44 -21.61 -18.37
CA VAL A 567 15.44 -22.15 -19.74
C VAL A 567 16.83 -22.07 -20.31
N GLY A 568 17.33 -23.20 -20.83
CA GLY A 568 18.53 -23.24 -21.66
C GLY A 568 18.20 -22.77 -23.08
N GLU A 569 18.75 -21.63 -23.49
CA GLU A 569 18.45 -20.98 -24.77
C GLU A 569 19.48 -21.27 -25.87
N ALA A 570 20.72 -21.57 -25.49
CA ALA A 570 21.81 -21.79 -26.41
C ALA A 570 22.80 -22.84 -25.89
N GLY A 571 23.71 -23.26 -26.77
CA GLY A 571 24.67 -24.31 -26.51
C GLY A 571 24.02 -25.71 -26.41
N PRO A 572 24.77 -26.71 -25.92
CA PRO A 572 24.24 -28.04 -25.61
C PRO A 572 23.00 -28.06 -24.69
N ALA A 573 22.78 -27.00 -23.89
CA ALA A 573 21.62 -26.85 -23.02
C ALA A 573 20.35 -26.34 -23.73
N ALA A 574 20.39 -26.01 -25.02
CA ALA A 574 19.23 -25.51 -25.75
C ALA A 574 18.02 -26.46 -25.62
N GLY A 575 16.91 -25.94 -25.09
CA GLY A 575 15.66 -26.68 -24.88
C GLY A 575 15.55 -27.40 -23.53
N TYR A 576 16.59 -27.42 -22.70
CA TYR A 576 16.48 -27.89 -21.31
C TYR A 576 15.72 -26.87 -20.47
N VAL A 577 14.92 -27.35 -19.53
CA VAL A 577 14.16 -26.48 -18.61
C VAL A 577 14.20 -27.03 -17.18
N ALA A 578 14.58 -26.19 -16.22
CA ALA A 578 14.34 -26.46 -14.81
C ALA A 578 13.07 -25.73 -14.37
N HIS A 579 12.10 -26.48 -13.85
CA HIS A 579 10.86 -25.94 -13.31
C HIS A 579 10.92 -25.98 -11.79
N LEU A 580 10.94 -24.81 -11.15
CA LEU A 580 10.96 -24.66 -9.71
C LEU A 580 9.60 -24.14 -9.21
N LYS A 581 9.11 -24.73 -8.12
CA LYS A 581 7.89 -24.31 -7.43
C LYS A 581 8.22 -23.85 -6.02
N TYR A 582 7.96 -22.59 -5.75
CA TYR A 582 8.04 -21.98 -4.43
C TYR A 582 6.65 -22.04 -3.81
N LEU A 583 6.47 -22.92 -2.83
CA LEU A 583 5.15 -23.20 -2.26
C LEU A 583 4.75 -22.09 -1.28
N PRO A 584 3.60 -21.42 -1.49
CA PRO A 584 3.16 -20.36 -0.61
C PRO A 584 2.87 -20.91 0.78
N TYR A 585 3.35 -20.22 1.81
CA TYR A 585 3.12 -20.63 3.19
C TYR A 585 1.80 -20.06 3.72
N GLY A 586 0.88 -20.95 4.08
CA GLY A 586 -0.36 -20.61 4.79
C GLY A 586 -0.29 -21.06 6.25
N TYR A 587 -0.98 -20.34 7.14
CA TYR A 587 -1.08 -20.71 8.57
C TYR A 587 -1.66 -22.12 8.80
N PHE A 588 -2.44 -22.63 7.85
CA PHE A 588 -3.02 -23.97 7.85
C PHE A 588 -2.25 -24.96 6.95
N SER A 589 -1.12 -24.55 6.38
CA SER A 589 -0.30 -25.42 5.55
C SER A 589 0.33 -26.51 6.42
N LYS A 590 0.32 -27.74 5.91
CA LYS A 590 1.07 -28.86 6.49
C LYS A 590 2.53 -28.87 6.03
N ASP A 591 2.87 -28.07 5.02
CA ASP A 591 4.22 -27.98 4.48
C ASP A 591 5.11 -27.06 5.33
N THR A 592 6.41 -27.35 5.32
CA THR A 592 7.43 -26.49 5.91
C THR A 592 7.45 -25.13 5.23
N GLN A 593 7.62 -24.07 6.01
CA GLN A 593 7.79 -22.71 5.49
C GLN A 593 8.99 -22.64 4.53
N ARG A 594 8.86 -21.87 3.43
CA ARG A 594 9.90 -21.68 2.38
C ARG A 594 10.27 -22.96 1.62
N LYS A 595 9.36 -23.92 1.51
CA LYS A 595 9.60 -25.14 0.73
C LYS A 595 9.67 -24.82 -0.76
N VAL A 596 10.77 -25.24 -1.39
CA VAL A 596 10.98 -25.19 -2.83
C VAL A 596 11.11 -26.62 -3.35
N THR A 597 10.49 -26.91 -4.48
CA THR A 597 10.63 -28.20 -5.18
C THR A 597 10.96 -27.94 -6.64
N GLY A 598 11.82 -28.73 -7.25
CA GLY A 598 12.23 -28.54 -8.63
C GLY A 598 12.34 -29.84 -9.41
N VAL A 599 12.27 -29.75 -10.74
CA VAL A 599 12.62 -30.85 -11.66
C VAL A 599 13.35 -30.28 -12.87
N VAL A 600 14.36 -30.99 -13.37
CA VAL A 600 15.05 -30.67 -14.63
C VAL A 600 14.52 -31.57 -15.74
N LYS A 601 14.12 -30.98 -16.86
CA LYS A 601 13.65 -31.69 -18.05
C LYS A 601 14.58 -31.44 -19.23
N ASP A 602 14.82 -32.49 -20.00
CA ASP A 602 15.47 -32.41 -21.30
C ASP A 602 14.54 -31.79 -22.36
N PRO A 603 15.05 -31.53 -23.59
CA PRO A 603 14.24 -30.99 -24.69
C PRO A 603 13.08 -31.90 -25.12
N GLN A 604 13.08 -33.17 -24.73
CA GLN A 604 11.99 -34.13 -24.98
C GLN A 604 10.95 -34.14 -23.85
N GLY A 605 11.18 -33.37 -22.77
CA GLY A 605 10.31 -33.27 -21.61
C GLY A 605 10.48 -34.40 -20.60
N VAL A 606 11.51 -35.24 -20.75
CA VAL A 606 11.83 -36.32 -19.82
C VAL A 606 12.61 -35.75 -18.64
N VAL A 607 12.25 -36.16 -17.43
CA VAL A 607 12.92 -35.73 -16.21
C VAL A 607 14.34 -36.31 -16.18
N SER A 608 15.34 -35.44 -16.28
CA SER A 608 16.76 -35.82 -16.35
C SER A 608 17.41 -35.85 -14.97
N VAL A 609 16.94 -35.01 -14.04
CA VAL A 609 17.41 -34.91 -12.65
C VAL A 609 16.21 -34.59 -11.75
N ASN A 610 16.09 -35.34 -10.64
CA ASN A 610 15.12 -35.12 -9.57
C ASN A 610 15.79 -34.47 -8.36
#